data_AF-A0AA90XW52-F1
#
_entry.id   AF-A0AA90XW52-F1
#
_cell.length_a   1.000
_cell.length_b   1.000
_cell.length_c   1.000
_cell.angle_alpha   90.00
_cell.angle_beta   90.00
_cell.angle_gamma   90.00
#
_symmetry.space_group_name_H-M   'P 1'
#
loop_
_entity.id
_entity.type
_entity.pdbx_description
1 polymer ?
#
loop_
_entity_poly.entity_id
_entity_poly.type
_entity_poly.pdbx_seq_one_letter_code
_entity_poly.pdbx_strand_id
1 'polypeptide(L)'
;MSQTKDINFTQALNIRIETTKDNAISGEENNTVKATVLGPDGNGVANVMVDFTASSDITLTPASGMTNSSGEIFSSVTKSGSTGGKTTITATISGLAENDSLLVNFLTLREVNSVVAPGSYVFTSNKGFPTTGYSNARFQINASGNITSNTNYDWTSNETTSTSVDNEGNVTLIDSNVRNKLVKITARDNINAYRYEFKVTSWFISGSYRKFSDAEDYCSANGMVIPSRDQLTQGANIRGIGSLWSEWQKPTSWSSGDVNTAYWSNTQPSAMPGYRYMVNIVTGDGTAYKVSNGAYLEYVPCIQN
;
A
#
# COMPACT_ATOMS: atom_id res chain seq x y z
N MET A 1 -44.34 -12.83 -65.46
CA MET A 1 -44.42 -12.77 -63.98
C MET A 1 -43.00 -12.89 -63.45
N SER A 2 -42.42 -11.78 -63.00
CA SER A 2 -41.08 -11.77 -62.39
C SER A 2 -41.24 -12.11 -60.92
N GLN A 3 -40.65 -13.22 -60.46
CA GLN A 3 -40.51 -13.47 -59.02
C GLN A 3 -39.24 -12.76 -58.55
N THR A 4 -39.40 -11.66 -57.84
CA THR A 4 -38.37 -11.14 -56.94
C THR A 4 -38.26 -12.14 -55.80
N LYS A 5 -37.18 -12.93 -55.79
CA LYS A 5 -36.81 -13.74 -54.64
C LYS A 5 -36.18 -12.78 -53.63
N ASP A 6 -36.91 -12.46 -52.56
CA ASP A 6 -36.34 -11.75 -51.43
C ASP A 6 -35.26 -12.64 -50.81
N ILE A 7 -34.00 -12.37 -51.15
CA ILE A 7 -32.85 -12.96 -50.50
C ILE A 7 -32.68 -12.20 -49.19
N ASN A 8 -33.29 -12.71 -48.13
CA ASN A 8 -32.97 -12.29 -46.77
C ASN A 8 -31.54 -12.75 -46.46
N PHE A 9 -30.57 -11.83 -46.57
CA PHE A 9 -29.25 -12.02 -45.98
C PHE A 9 -29.40 -11.88 -44.47
N THR A 10 -29.65 -12.98 -43.76
CA THR A 10 -29.38 -13.01 -42.33
C THR A 10 -27.86 -12.98 -42.18
N GLN A 11 -27.29 -11.81 -41.90
CA GLN A 11 -25.88 -11.70 -41.53
C GLN A 11 -25.69 -12.50 -40.23
N ALA A 12 -25.05 -13.65 -40.32
CA ALA A 12 -24.71 -14.45 -39.15
C ALA A 12 -23.61 -13.71 -38.38
N LEU A 13 -24.01 -13.01 -37.32
CA LEU A 13 -23.10 -12.36 -36.40
C LEU A 13 -22.81 -13.34 -35.26
N ASN A 14 -21.57 -13.34 -34.79
CA ASN A 14 -21.18 -13.98 -33.55
C ASN A 14 -20.71 -12.91 -32.57
N ILE A 15 -20.79 -13.18 -31.28
CA ILE A 15 -20.24 -12.31 -30.24
C ILE A 15 -19.29 -13.13 -29.37
N ARG A 16 -18.19 -12.52 -28.95
CA ARG A 16 -17.26 -13.07 -27.97
C ARG A 16 -17.05 -12.06 -26.85
N ILE A 17 -17.00 -12.51 -25.61
CA ILE A 17 -16.67 -11.67 -24.46
C ILE A 17 -15.36 -12.12 -23.79
N GLU A 18 -14.52 -11.17 -23.40
CA GLU A 18 -13.28 -11.42 -22.63
C GLU A 18 -13.04 -10.33 -21.57
N THR A 19 -12.25 -10.63 -20.53
CA THR A 19 -11.80 -9.63 -19.55
C THR A 19 -10.50 -8.97 -20.01
N THR A 20 -10.44 -7.65 -19.98
CA THR A 20 -9.18 -6.89 -20.15
C THR A 20 -8.58 -6.43 -18.82
N LYS A 21 -9.39 -6.45 -17.75
CA LYS A 21 -8.97 -6.30 -16.37
C LYS A 21 -9.87 -7.16 -15.48
N ASP A 22 -9.27 -8.00 -14.64
CA ASP A 22 -9.97 -8.90 -13.72
C ASP A 22 -9.38 -8.81 -12.31
N ASN A 23 -9.99 -9.51 -11.33
CA ASN A 23 -9.57 -9.54 -9.92
C ASN A 23 -9.61 -8.18 -9.21
N ALA A 24 -10.59 -7.34 -9.54
CA ALA A 24 -10.85 -6.10 -8.82
C ALA A 24 -11.27 -6.36 -7.36
N ILE A 25 -10.82 -5.51 -6.44
CA ILE A 25 -11.31 -5.48 -5.06
C ILE A 25 -12.75 -4.98 -5.05
N SER A 26 -13.66 -5.80 -4.49
CA SER A 26 -15.08 -5.44 -4.39
C SER A 26 -15.28 -4.12 -3.63
N GLY A 27 -16.14 -3.26 -4.16
CA GLY A 27 -16.47 -1.96 -3.56
C GLY A 27 -15.46 -0.85 -3.78
N GLU A 28 -14.28 -1.15 -4.34
CA GLU A 28 -13.19 -0.16 -4.47
C GLU A 28 -12.59 -0.08 -5.87
N GLU A 29 -12.59 -1.19 -6.62
CA GLU A 29 -11.99 -1.28 -7.94
C GLU A 29 -12.97 -1.81 -8.97
N ASN A 30 -12.61 -1.61 -10.24
CA ASN A 30 -13.41 -2.02 -11.38
C ASN A 30 -12.66 -3.08 -12.19
N ASN A 31 -13.41 -4.10 -12.60
CA ASN A 31 -13.04 -4.98 -13.70
C ASN A 31 -13.46 -4.34 -15.04
N THR A 32 -12.89 -4.83 -16.13
CA THR A 32 -13.27 -4.39 -17.48
C THR A 32 -13.48 -5.60 -18.37
N VAL A 33 -14.66 -5.68 -18.97
CA VAL A 33 -14.98 -6.67 -20.01
C VAL A 33 -14.99 -6.00 -21.38
N LYS A 34 -14.64 -6.77 -22.41
CA LYS A 34 -14.70 -6.39 -23.81
C LYS A 34 -15.54 -7.42 -24.55
N ALA A 35 -16.57 -6.96 -25.24
CA ALA A 35 -17.31 -7.76 -26.21
C ALA A 35 -16.85 -7.41 -27.62
N THR A 36 -16.70 -8.42 -28.47
CA THR A 36 -16.34 -8.28 -29.89
C THR A 36 -17.40 -8.97 -30.75
N VAL A 37 -18.04 -8.22 -31.63
CA VAL A 37 -18.98 -8.76 -32.63
C VAL A 37 -18.22 -9.06 -33.91
N LEU A 38 -18.36 -10.28 -34.40
CA LEU A 38 -17.67 -10.81 -35.56
C LEU A 38 -18.66 -11.19 -36.66
N GLY A 39 -18.29 -10.90 -37.91
CA GLY A 39 -19.00 -11.38 -39.09
C GLY A 39 -18.64 -12.83 -39.43
N PRO A 40 -19.27 -13.41 -40.46
CA PRO A 40 -19.00 -14.78 -40.92
C PRO A 40 -17.56 -15.00 -41.40
N ASP A 41 -16.89 -13.94 -41.83
CA ASP A 41 -15.49 -13.91 -42.27
C ASP A 41 -14.49 -13.76 -41.12
N GLY A 42 -14.98 -13.63 -39.88
CA GLY A 42 -14.16 -13.40 -38.69
C GLY A 42 -13.71 -11.95 -38.51
N ASN A 43 -14.21 -11.02 -39.32
CA ASN A 43 -13.90 -9.59 -39.18
C ASN A 43 -14.82 -8.92 -38.16
N GLY A 44 -14.29 -7.93 -37.43
CA GLY A 44 -15.07 -7.11 -36.50
C GLY A 44 -16.15 -6.30 -37.22
N VAL A 45 -17.36 -6.26 -36.66
CA VAL A 45 -18.50 -5.53 -37.25
C VAL A 45 -18.84 -4.32 -36.40
N ALA A 46 -18.67 -3.14 -36.99
CA ALA A 46 -18.93 -1.85 -36.33
C ALA A 46 -20.41 -1.50 -36.25
N ASN A 47 -20.76 -0.59 -35.35
CA ASN A 47 -22.11 -0.06 -35.17
C ASN A 47 -23.17 -1.14 -34.88
N VAL A 48 -22.78 -2.21 -34.20
CA VAL A 48 -23.69 -3.23 -33.67
C VAL A 48 -23.99 -2.90 -32.22
N MET A 49 -25.27 -2.80 -31.87
CA MET A 49 -25.69 -2.57 -30.49
C MET A 49 -25.52 -3.86 -29.67
N VAL A 50 -24.89 -3.74 -28.50
CA VAL A 50 -24.64 -4.82 -27.55
C VAL A 50 -25.20 -4.43 -26.19
N ASP A 51 -25.94 -5.34 -25.56
CA ASP A 51 -26.45 -5.24 -24.20
C ASP A 51 -25.65 -6.15 -23.26
N PHE A 52 -25.15 -5.59 -22.17
CA PHE A 52 -24.50 -6.31 -21.09
C PHE A 52 -25.49 -6.54 -19.94
N THR A 53 -25.51 -7.77 -19.41
CA THR A 53 -26.33 -8.15 -18.27
C THR A 53 -25.49 -8.88 -17.21
N ALA A 54 -25.89 -8.73 -15.94
CA ALA A 54 -25.25 -9.33 -14.78
C ALA A 54 -26.28 -9.50 -13.65
N SER A 55 -25.87 -10.10 -12.52
CA SER A 55 -26.67 -10.15 -11.30
C SER A 55 -26.89 -8.75 -10.71
N SER A 56 -27.91 -8.60 -9.86
CA SER A 56 -28.37 -7.30 -9.35
C SER A 56 -27.37 -6.56 -8.47
N ASP A 57 -26.36 -7.24 -7.94
CA ASP A 57 -25.29 -6.67 -7.11
C ASP A 57 -24.11 -6.13 -7.92
N ILE A 58 -24.17 -6.27 -9.25
CA ILE A 58 -23.18 -5.78 -10.22
C ILE A 58 -23.73 -4.55 -10.94
N THR A 59 -22.87 -3.54 -11.11
CA THR A 59 -23.13 -2.38 -11.95
C THR A 59 -22.25 -2.43 -13.19
N LEU A 60 -22.87 -2.18 -14.35
CA LEU A 60 -22.24 -2.18 -15.66
C LEU A 60 -22.27 -0.77 -16.25
N THR A 61 -21.10 -0.24 -16.63
CA THR A 61 -20.98 1.12 -17.15
C THR A 61 -20.09 1.16 -18.41
N PRO A 62 -20.66 1.37 -19.60
CA PRO A 62 -22.10 1.38 -19.89
C PRO A 62 -22.71 -0.03 -19.82
N ALA A 63 -24.02 -0.12 -19.57
CA ALA A 63 -24.76 -1.40 -19.64
C ALA A 63 -25.09 -1.81 -21.08
N SER A 64 -25.01 -0.88 -22.04
CA SER A 64 -25.23 -1.15 -23.46
C SER A 64 -24.52 -0.13 -24.34
N GLY A 65 -24.25 -0.45 -25.60
CA GLY A 65 -23.73 0.52 -26.57
C GLY A 65 -23.36 -0.07 -27.91
N MET A 66 -22.84 0.77 -28.81
CA MET A 66 -22.46 0.38 -30.17
C MET A 66 -20.99 -0.07 -30.23
N THR A 67 -20.72 -1.12 -31.01
CA THR A 67 -19.35 -1.54 -31.33
C THR A 67 -18.61 -0.49 -32.17
N ASN A 68 -17.31 -0.36 -31.92
CA ASN A 68 -16.40 0.51 -32.68
C ASN A 68 -16.01 -0.09 -34.05
N SER A 69 -15.09 0.57 -34.78
CA SER A 69 -14.62 0.11 -36.10
C SER A 69 -13.97 -1.28 -36.12
N SER A 70 -13.52 -1.78 -34.96
CA SER A 70 -12.94 -3.13 -34.80
C SER A 70 -13.98 -4.15 -34.31
N GLY A 71 -15.25 -3.75 -34.23
CA GLY A 71 -16.32 -4.59 -33.69
C GLY A 71 -16.32 -4.71 -32.18
N GLU A 72 -15.60 -3.84 -31.46
CA GLU A 72 -15.42 -3.95 -30.01
C GLU A 72 -16.25 -2.94 -29.22
N ILE A 73 -16.68 -3.34 -28.03
CA ILE A 73 -17.26 -2.48 -27.00
C ILE A 73 -16.79 -2.92 -25.62
N PHE A 74 -16.57 -1.95 -24.73
CA PHE A 74 -16.08 -2.18 -23.37
C PHE A 74 -17.14 -1.80 -22.34
N SER A 75 -17.19 -2.55 -21.24
CA SER A 75 -17.98 -2.19 -20.06
C SER A 75 -17.14 -2.32 -18.79
N SER A 76 -17.20 -1.29 -17.95
CA SER A 76 -16.67 -1.33 -16.59
C SER A 76 -17.63 -2.11 -15.71
N VAL A 77 -17.12 -3.10 -14.98
CA VAL A 77 -17.89 -3.97 -14.09
C VAL A 77 -17.49 -3.68 -12.65
N THR A 78 -18.46 -3.29 -11.83
CA THR A 78 -18.23 -3.02 -10.40
C THR A 78 -19.18 -3.84 -9.53
N LYS A 79 -18.70 -4.24 -8.36
CA LYS A 79 -19.48 -4.96 -7.35
C LYS A 79 -19.58 -4.11 -6.10
N SER A 80 -20.78 -4.00 -5.53
CA SER A 80 -21.00 -3.27 -4.28
C SER A 80 -20.61 -4.09 -3.04
N GLY A 81 -20.25 -3.41 -1.94
CA GLY A 81 -19.85 -4.06 -0.69
C GLY A 81 -18.43 -4.63 -0.71
N SER A 82 -18.02 -5.28 0.39
CA SER A 82 -16.65 -5.75 0.62
C SER A 82 -16.42 -7.24 0.34
N THR A 83 -17.49 -8.00 0.06
CA THR A 83 -17.40 -9.44 -0.20
C THR A 83 -17.20 -9.68 -1.69
N GLY A 84 -16.12 -10.37 -2.04
CA GLY A 84 -15.80 -10.75 -3.40
C GLY A 84 -16.63 -11.95 -3.89
N GLY A 85 -16.09 -12.62 -4.90
CA GLY A 85 -16.71 -13.77 -5.54
C GLY A 85 -16.79 -13.61 -7.06
N LYS A 86 -17.17 -14.69 -7.72
CA LYS A 86 -17.32 -14.72 -9.17
C LYS A 86 -18.74 -14.34 -9.57
N THR A 87 -18.87 -13.59 -10.66
CA THR A 87 -20.15 -13.24 -11.28
C THR A 87 -20.10 -13.51 -12.77
N THR A 88 -21.22 -13.92 -13.35
CA THR A 88 -21.33 -14.08 -14.80
C THR A 88 -21.74 -12.75 -15.42
N ILE A 89 -21.03 -12.35 -16.47
CA ILE A 89 -21.40 -11.22 -17.33
C ILE A 89 -21.77 -11.78 -18.70
N THR A 90 -22.93 -11.41 -19.21
CA THR A 90 -23.43 -11.84 -20.52
C THR A 90 -23.52 -10.63 -21.44
N ALA A 91 -22.88 -10.72 -22.61
CA ALA A 91 -23.03 -9.76 -23.69
C ALA A 91 -23.95 -10.34 -24.76
N THR A 92 -24.97 -9.60 -25.17
CA THR A 92 -25.97 -10.01 -26.17
C THR A 92 -26.01 -8.99 -27.29
N ILE A 93 -26.07 -9.44 -28.55
CA ILE A 93 -26.33 -8.53 -29.67
C ILE A 93 -27.80 -8.10 -29.60
N SER A 94 -28.08 -6.81 -29.44
CA SER A 94 -29.44 -6.31 -29.21
C SER A 94 -30.40 -6.70 -30.34
N GLY A 95 -31.52 -7.31 -29.98
CA GLY A 95 -32.53 -7.77 -30.94
C GLY A 95 -32.19 -9.11 -31.62
N LEU A 96 -31.02 -9.71 -31.34
CA LEU A 96 -30.67 -11.07 -31.73
C LEU A 96 -30.60 -11.98 -30.50
N ALA A 97 -30.67 -13.30 -30.72
CA ALA A 97 -30.47 -14.30 -29.66
C ALA A 97 -28.99 -14.62 -29.41
N GLU A 98 -28.08 -14.05 -30.19
CA GLU A 98 -26.64 -14.30 -30.13
C GLU A 98 -26.03 -13.61 -28.92
N ASN A 99 -25.44 -14.41 -28.04
CA ASN A 99 -24.83 -13.97 -26.80
C ASN A 99 -23.61 -14.81 -26.44
N ASP A 100 -22.74 -14.24 -25.61
CA ASP A 100 -21.63 -14.94 -24.98
C ASP A 100 -21.50 -14.50 -23.52
N SER A 101 -20.96 -15.37 -22.67
CA SER A 101 -20.89 -15.15 -21.23
C SER A 101 -19.53 -15.54 -20.67
N LEU A 102 -19.03 -14.76 -19.71
CA LEU A 102 -17.79 -15.07 -18.99
C LEU A 102 -17.95 -14.87 -17.49
N LEU A 103 -17.08 -15.52 -16.71
CA LEU A 103 -16.95 -15.27 -15.27
C LEU A 103 -15.94 -14.16 -15.01
N VAL A 104 -16.38 -13.13 -14.29
CA VAL A 104 -15.53 -12.06 -13.73
C VAL A 104 -15.32 -12.33 -12.25
N ASN A 105 -14.10 -12.15 -11.75
CA ASN A 105 -13.77 -12.37 -10.35
C ASN A 105 -13.59 -11.05 -9.59
N PHE A 106 -14.17 -10.99 -8.39
CA PHE A 106 -13.91 -9.92 -7.42
C PHE A 106 -13.23 -10.48 -6.18
N LEU A 107 -12.23 -9.75 -5.68
CA LEU A 107 -11.52 -10.09 -4.46
C LEU A 107 -12.28 -9.56 -3.23
N THR A 108 -12.28 -10.36 -2.17
CA THR A 108 -12.76 -9.93 -0.85
C THR A 108 -11.69 -9.12 -0.15
N LEU A 109 -12.00 -7.87 0.22
CA LEU A 109 -11.06 -7.06 1.00
C LEU A 109 -11.04 -7.54 2.45
N ARG A 110 -9.84 -7.74 3.00
CA ARG A 110 -9.59 -8.15 4.38
C ARG A 110 -8.52 -7.27 5.00
N GLU A 111 -8.63 -7.07 6.31
CA GLU A 111 -7.50 -6.57 7.10
C GLU A 111 -6.41 -7.65 7.19
N VAL A 112 -5.16 -7.21 7.24
CA VAL A 112 -4.04 -8.10 7.52
C VAL A 112 -4.12 -8.63 8.97
N ASN A 113 -3.56 -9.81 9.20
CA ASN A 113 -3.55 -10.41 10.54
C ASN A 113 -2.70 -9.61 11.54
N SER A 114 -1.48 -9.24 11.15
CA SER A 114 -0.56 -8.50 12.00
C SER A 114 0.59 -7.89 11.19
N VAL A 115 1.44 -7.12 11.88
CA VAL A 115 2.74 -6.70 11.34
C VAL A 115 3.86 -7.06 12.30
N VAL A 116 4.99 -7.46 11.75
CA VAL A 116 6.19 -7.89 12.45
C VAL A 116 7.25 -6.80 12.27
N ALA A 117 7.47 -6.05 13.35
CA ALA A 117 8.52 -5.05 13.44
C ALA A 117 9.87 -5.71 13.80
N PRO A 118 11.00 -4.97 13.73
CA PRO A 118 12.31 -5.49 14.11
C PRO A 118 12.33 -6.14 15.50
N GLY A 119 13.21 -7.13 15.67
CA GLY A 119 13.26 -7.97 16.87
C GLY A 119 12.12 -9.00 16.95
N SER A 120 11.47 -9.33 15.82
CA SER A 120 10.32 -10.24 15.72
C SER A 120 9.11 -9.83 16.57
N TYR A 121 8.98 -8.53 16.87
CA TYR A 121 7.89 -8.04 17.69
C TYR A 121 6.64 -7.84 16.85
N VAL A 122 5.52 -8.36 17.32
CA VAL A 122 4.25 -8.34 16.60
C VAL A 122 3.38 -7.21 17.12
N PHE A 123 3.04 -6.26 16.24
CA PHE A 123 1.94 -5.33 16.48
C PHE A 123 0.67 -5.88 15.82
N THR A 124 -0.46 -5.81 16.52
CA THR A 124 -1.76 -6.07 15.89
C THR A 124 -2.02 -4.99 14.84
N SER A 125 -2.71 -5.35 13.75
CA SER A 125 -2.91 -4.48 12.58
C SER A 125 -3.53 -3.12 12.94
N ASN A 126 -4.38 -3.07 13.96
CA ASN A 126 -5.05 -1.86 14.42
C ASN A 126 -4.23 -0.95 15.35
N LYS A 127 -2.96 -1.27 15.67
CA LYS A 127 -2.14 -0.44 16.58
C LYS A 127 -1.64 0.86 15.94
N GLY A 128 -1.73 1.00 14.63
CA GLY A 128 -1.27 2.20 13.91
C GLY A 128 0.23 2.27 13.71
N PHE A 129 0.94 1.13 13.79
CA PHE A 129 2.33 1.03 13.36
C PHE A 129 2.45 1.27 11.85
N PRO A 130 3.59 1.76 11.35
CA PRO A 130 4.48 2.70 12.01
C PRO A 130 3.95 4.14 11.91
N THR A 131 4.23 4.96 12.92
CA THR A 131 4.05 6.42 12.87
C THR A 131 5.37 7.15 12.65
N THR A 132 6.50 6.47 12.89
CA THR A 132 7.85 6.98 12.68
C THR A 132 8.53 6.24 11.54
N GLY A 133 9.54 6.84 10.92
CA GLY A 133 10.32 6.18 9.87
C GLY A 133 11.72 6.74 9.77
N TYR A 134 12.58 5.99 9.11
CA TYR A 134 13.92 6.40 8.71
C TYR A 134 14.26 5.66 7.41
N SER A 135 15.31 6.10 6.72
CA SER A 135 15.67 5.49 5.43
C SER A 135 16.05 4.01 5.61
N ASN A 136 15.39 3.15 4.84
CA ASN A 136 15.48 1.69 4.91
C ASN A 136 14.91 1.06 6.20
N ALA A 137 14.02 1.75 6.91
CA ALA A 137 13.21 1.12 7.94
C ALA A 137 12.37 0.00 7.34
N ARG A 138 12.36 -1.18 7.97
CA ARG A 138 11.74 -2.40 7.43
C ARG A 138 10.89 -3.12 8.47
N PHE A 139 9.74 -3.59 8.03
CA PHE A 139 8.84 -4.46 8.78
C PHE A 139 8.17 -5.44 7.83
N GLN A 140 7.64 -6.54 8.34
CA GLN A 140 6.95 -7.54 7.53
C GLN A 140 5.46 -7.55 7.85
N ILE A 141 4.62 -7.65 6.82
CA ILE A 141 3.18 -7.81 7.00
C ILE A 141 2.86 -9.31 7.04
N ASN A 142 2.11 -9.77 8.05
CA ASN A 142 1.51 -11.10 8.04
C ASN A 142 0.08 -10.97 7.47
N ALA A 143 -0.09 -11.29 6.20
CA ALA A 143 -1.36 -11.05 5.50
C ALA A 143 -2.50 -11.90 6.09
N SER A 144 -2.33 -13.22 6.13
CA SER A 144 -3.42 -14.18 6.44
C SER A 144 -3.28 -14.88 7.79
N GLY A 145 -2.24 -14.57 8.57
CA GLY A 145 -1.93 -15.25 9.82
C GLY A 145 -0.84 -16.33 9.68
N ASN A 146 -0.45 -16.67 8.45
CA ASN A 146 0.71 -17.51 8.17
C ASN A 146 1.73 -16.76 7.31
N ILE A 147 2.83 -16.32 7.93
CA ILE A 147 3.84 -15.48 7.27
C ILE A 147 4.56 -16.22 6.13
N THR A 148 4.68 -17.54 6.20
CA THR A 148 5.29 -18.33 5.11
C THR A 148 4.42 -18.35 3.86
N SER A 149 3.11 -18.10 4.00
CA SER A 149 2.19 -18.00 2.87
C SER A 149 2.30 -16.66 2.15
N ASN A 150 3.08 -15.69 2.65
CA ASN A 150 3.20 -14.38 2.02
C ASN A 150 3.68 -14.45 0.57
N THR A 151 4.50 -15.45 0.24
CA THR A 151 5.03 -15.70 -1.10
C THR A 151 3.97 -16.12 -2.11
N ASN A 152 2.75 -16.42 -1.66
CA ASN A 152 1.62 -16.77 -2.51
C ASN A 152 0.80 -15.55 -2.94
N TYR A 153 1.17 -14.35 -2.49
CA TYR A 153 0.44 -13.12 -2.80
C TYR A 153 1.22 -12.23 -3.77
N ASP A 154 0.47 -11.53 -4.60
CA ASP A 154 0.97 -10.40 -5.38
C ASP A 154 0.92 -9.14 -4.51
N TRP A 155 2.09 -8.62 -4.16
CA TRP A 155 2.25 -7.47 -3.28
C TRP A 155 2.37 -6.16 -4.07
N THR A 156 1.64 -5.14 -3.63
CA THR A 156 1.69 -3.80 -4.22
C THR A 156 1.66 -2.73 -3.14
N SER A 157 2.27 -1.57 -3.44
CA SER A 157 2.15 -0.34 -2.66
C SER A 157 1.52 0.74 -3.54
N ASN A 158 0.69 1.62 -2.96
CA ASN A 158 0.24 2.83 -3.65
C ASN A 158 1.30 3.95 -3.68
N GLU A 159 2.32 3.89 -2.82
CA GLU A 159 3.39 4.90 -2.71
C GLU A 159 4.74 4.34 -3.18
N THR A 160 4.79 3.87 -4.43
CA THR A 160 5.91 3.06 -4.98
C THR A 160 7.27 3.76 -5.07
N THR A 161 7.32 5.08 -4.99
CA THR A 161 8.58 5.85 -5.02
C THR A 161 9.21 6.02 -3.64
N SER A 162 8.39 6.01 -2.59
CA SER A 162 8.81 6.27 -1.20
C SER A 162 8.67 5.04 -0.29
N THR A 163 8.07 3.97 -0.82
CA THR A 163 7.96 2.66 -0.18
C THR A 163 8.16 1.54 -1.20
N SER A 164 8.62 0.39 -0.74
CA SER A 164 8.60 -0.85 -1.51
C SER A 164 8.07 -2.00 -0.67
N VAL A 165 7.60 -3.04 -1.33
CA VAL A 165 7.22 -4.31 -0.70
C VAL A 165 7.73 -5.45 -1.58
N ASP A 166 8.35 -6.47 -0.98
CA ASP A 166 8.80 -7.66 -1.69
C ASP A 166 7.76 -8.81 -1.62
N ASN A 167 8.10 -9.95 -2.23
CA ASN A 167 7.22 -11.11 -2.29
C ASN A 167 7.03 -11.82 -0.93
N GLU A 168 7.83 -11.50 0.08
CA GLU A 168 7.68 -12.01 1.45
C GLU A 168 6.85 -11.05 2.32
N GLY A 169 6.36 -9.95 1.75
CA GLY A 169 5.62 -8.92 2.47
C GLY A 169 6.51 -8.03 3.33
N ASN A 170 7.82 -7.97 3.08
CA ASN A 170 8.71 -7.02 3.74
C ASN A 170 8.53 -5.64 3.11
N VAL A 171 7.98 -4.72 3.90
CA VAL A 171 7.80 -3.32 3.53
C VAL A 171 9.06 -2.54 3.91
N THR A 172 9.58 -1.74 2.97
CA THR A 172 10.71 -0.84 3.20
C THR A 172 10.27 0.60 3.00
N LEU A 173 10.57 1.47 3.99
CA LEU A 173 10.45 2.92 3.83
C LEU A 173 11.73 3.45 3.17
N ILE A 174 11.61 4.11 2.02
CA ILE A 174 12.75 4.52 1.19
C ILE A 174 13.23 5.91 1.63
N ASP A 175 12.33 6.88 1.63
CA ASP A 175 12.63 8.28 1.91
C ASP A 175 11.48 9.02 2.64
N SER A 176 11.75 10.27 3.03
CA SER A 176 10.83 11.10 3.82
C SER A 176 9.60 11.58 3.06
N ASN A 177 9.52 11.40 1.74
CA ASN A 177 8.34 11.78 0.94
C ASN A 177 7.12 10.90 1.23
N VAL A 178 7.30 9.77 1.93
CA VAL A 178 6.19 8.94 2.43
C VAL A 178 5.38 9.64 3.53
N ARG A 179 5.97 10.65 4.19
CA ARG A 179 5.36 11.30 5.34
C ARG A 179 4.00 11.92 5.00
N ASN A 180 3.09 11.81 5.95
CA ASN A 180 1.75 12.37 5.91
C ASN A 180 0.87 11.85 4.76
N LYS A 181 1.31 10.82 4.04
CA LYS A 181 0.50 10.08 3.07
C LYS A 181 -0.12 8.85 3.73
N LEU A 182 -1.30 8.47 3.24
CA LEU A 182 -1.91 7.19 3.61
C LEU A 182 -1.31 6.12 2.70
N VAL A 183 -0.38 5.34 3.24
CA VAL A 183 0.21 4.21 2.53
C VAL A 183 -0.72 3.01 2.65
N LYS A 184 -0.95 2.34 1.53
CA LYS A 184 -1.75 1.13 1.38
C LYS A 184 -0.88 0.05 0.77
N ILE A 185 -0.51 -0.93 1.57
CA ILE A 185 0.15 -2.15 1.09
C ILE A 185 -0.92 -3.21 0.91
N THR A 186 -1.01 -3.77 -0.29
CA THR A 186 -2.04 -4.76 -0.64
C THR A 186 -1.41 -6.04 -1.13
N ALA A 187 -1.73 -7.16 -0.48
CA ALA A 187 -1.38 -8.51 -0.89
C ALA A 187 -2.61 -9.17 -1.54
N ARG A 188 -2.49 -9.67 -2.76
CA ARG A 188 -3.63 -10.26 -3.51
C ARG A 188 -3.38 -11.73 -3.79
N ASP A 189 -4.42 -12.55 -3.63
CA ASP A 189 -4.54 -13.84 -4.28
C ASP A 189 -5.76 -13.81 -5.24
N ASN A 190 -6.25 -14.97 -5.69
CA ASN A 190 -7.41 -15.08 -6.58
C ASN A 190 -8.79 -14.99 -5.89
N ILE A 191 -8.83 -14.76 -4.57
CA ILE A 191 -10.03 -14.79 -3.73
C ILE A 191 -10.09 -13.55 -2.81
N ASN A 192 -8.95 -13.13 -2.28
CA ASN A 192 -8.81 -12.13 -1.23
C ASN A 192 -7.78 -11.07 -1.63
N ALA A 193 -8.01 -9.86 -1.14
CA ALA A 193 -7.01 -8.82 -1.03
C ALA A 193 -6.85 -8.48 0.45
N TYR A 194 -5.63 -8.61 0.97
CA TYR A 194 -5.29 -8.20 2.33
C TYR A 194 -4.65 -6.83 2.29
N ARG A 195 -5.19 -5.86 3.03
CA ARG A 195 -4.66 -4.50 3.06
C ARG A 195 -4.17 -4.09 4.43
N TYR A 196 -2.97 -3.53 4.44
CA TYR A 196 -2.45 -2.78 5.58
C TYR A 196 -2.37 -1.30 5.22
N GLU A 197 -2.89 -0.46 6.10
CA GLU A 197 -2.84 0.99 5.94
C GLU A 197 -2.08 1.62 7.10
N PHE A 198 -1.16 2.53 6.79
CA PHE A 198 -0.39 3.25 7.80
C PHE A 198 -0.04 4.66 7.33
N LYS A 199 0.39 5.50 8.28
CA LYS A 199 0.82 6.87 8.03
C LYS A 199 2.03 7.19 8.88
N VAL A 200 3.16 7.42 8.23
CA VAL A 200 4.36 7.95 8.87
C VAL A 200 4.20 9.47 9.01
N THR A 201 4.35 10.00 10.21
CA THR A 201 4.31 11.45 10.47
C THR A 201 5.70 11.98 10.81
N SER A 202 6.51 11.20 11.52
CA SER A 202 7.86 11.60 11.93
C SER A 202 8.93 10.85 11.15
N TRP A 203 9.86 11.57 10.52
CA TRP A 203 11.02 10.99 9.82
C TRP A 203 12.33 11.34 10.50
N PHE A 204 13.15 10.33 10.77
CA PHE A 204 14.41 10.46 11.46
C PHE A 204 15.61 10.28 10.53
N ILE A 205 16.65 11.07 10.77
CA ILE A 205 17.99 10.85 10.20
C ILE A 205 19.03 10.82 11.33
N SER A 206 20.16 10.16 11.07
CA SER A 206 21.33 10.16 11.95
C SER A 206 22.43 11.01 11.33
N GLY A 207 23.03 11.88 12.13
CA GLY A 207 24.29 12.55 11.86
C GLY A 207 25.44 11.96 12.67
N SER A 208 26.66 12.40 12.34
CA SER A 208 27.88 12.08 13.08
C SER A 208 27.92 12.70 14.47
N TYR A 209 28.93 12.34 15.26
CA TYR A 209 29.19 12.92 16.58
C TYR A 209 29.36 14.44 16.54
N ARG A 210 28.61 15.16 17.38
CA ARG A 210 28.67 16.63 17.51
C ARG A 210 28.42 17.07 18.95
N LYS A 211 28.85 18.29 19.27
CA LYS A 211 28.39 19.01 20.47
C LYS A 211 26.90 19.31 20.32
N PHE A 212 26.21 19.54 21.43
CA PHE A 212 24.77 19.79 21.39
C PHE A 212 24.40 21.01 20.53
N SER A 213 25.11 22.14 20.65
CA SER A 213 24.88 23.32 19.80
C SER A 213 25.10 23.03 18.31
N ASP A 214 26.19 22.34 17.97
CA ASP A 214 26.52 21.99 16.59
C ASP A 214 25.54 20.96 16.02
N ALA A 215 24.90 20.16 16.89
CA ALA A 215 23.83 19.25 16.54
C ALA A 215 22.53 20.01 16.23
N GLU A 216 22.23 21.07 16.99
CA GLU A 216 21.10 21.96 16.72
C GLU A 216 21.28 22.65 15.37
N ASP A 217 22.48 23.18 15.10
CA ASP A 217 22.82 23.79 13.82
C ASP A 217 22.73 22.78 12.67
N TYR A 218 23.24 21.56 12.88
CA TYR A 218 23.17 20.48 11.88
C TYR A 218 21.72 20.11 11.54
N CYS A 219 20.86 19.91 12.54
CA CYS A 219 19.45 19.59 12.26
C CYS A 219 18.75 20.77 11.58
N SER A 220 18.98 22.01 12.07
CA SER A 220 18.37 23.22 11.52
C SER A 220 18.77 23.47 10.06
N ALA A 221 20.03 23.22 9.71
CA ALA A 221 20.52 23.32 8.34
C ALA A 221 19.85 22.32 7.38
N ASN A 222 19.29 21.22 7.90
CA ASN A 222 18.50 20.24 7.15
C ASN A 222 16.98 20.50 7.22
N GLY A 223 16.54 21.61 7.82
CA GLY A 223 15.12 21.91 8.05
C GLY A 223 14.46 20.97 9.07
N MET A 224 15.25 20.44 10.01
CA MET A 224 14.85 19.47 11.03
C MET A 224 15.21 20.00 12.42
N VAL A 225 14.79 19.29 13.47
CA VAL A 225 15.16 19.61 14.86
C VAL A 225 15.73 18.38 15.56
N ILE A 226 16.45 18.58 16.66
CA ILE A 226 16.78 17.46 17.55
C ILE A 226 15.46 16.97 18.19
N PRO A 227 15.13 15.67 18.14
CA PRO A 227 13.91 15.13 18.74
C PRO A 227 13.92 15.23 20.26
N SER A 228 12.72 15.21 20.84
CA SER A 228 12.55 14.98 22.28
C SER A 228 12.88 13.54 22.66
N ARG A 229 13.12 13.33 23.95
CA ARG A 229 13.34 12.01 24.53
C ARG A 229 12.18 11.08 24.19
N ASP A 230 10.95 11.55 24.33
CA ASP A 230 9.74 10.75 24.10
C ASP A 230 9.53 10.44 22.61
N GLN A 231 10.04 11.28 21.70
CA GLN A 231 10.07 10.97 20.27
C GLN A 231 11.12 9.90 19.92
N LEU A 232 12.17 9.79 20.71
CA LEU A 232 13.22 8.77 20.51
C LEU A 232 12.86 7.44 21.17
N THR A 233 12.28 7.44 22.37
CA THR A 233 12.03 6.21 23.15
C THR A 233 10.92 6.37 24.19
N GLN A 234 10.20 5.29 24.47
CA GLN A 234 9.29 5.18 25.62
C GLN A 234 9.97 4.62 26.88
N GLY A 235 11.23 4.22 26.78
CA GLY A 235 12.01 3.66 27.87
C GLY A 235 12.83 2.44 27.44
N ALA A 236 13.72 2.01 28.33
CA ALA A 236 14.60 0.88 28.08
C ALA A 236 13.79 -0.40 27.79
N ASN A 237 14.02 -0.99 26.61
CA ASN A 237 13.35 -2.21 26.16
C ASN A 237 11.81 -2.12 26.06
N ILE A 238 11.25 -0.91 26.00
CA ILE A 238 9.81 -0.71 25.84
C ILE A 238 9.45 -0.60 24.37
N ARG A 239 8.52 -1.45 23.92
CA ARG A 239 7.94 -1.42 22.58
C ARG A 239 6.63 -0.65 22.59
N GLY A 240 6.37 0.09 21.53
CA GLY A 240 5.21 0.98 21.45
C GLY A 240 5.22 1.84 20.20
N ILE A 241 4.12 2.57 20.01
CA ILE A 241 3.88 3.42 18.83
C ILE A 241 4.18 4.88 19.17
N GLY A 242 4.72 5.64 18.22
CA GLY A 242 4.96 7.08 18.37
C GLY A 242 6.39 7.48 18.73
N SER A 243 7.33 6.52 18.79
CA SER A 243 8.75 6.83 19.05
C SER A 243 9.67 5.91 18.28
N LEU A 244 10.81 6.43 17.83
CA LEU A 244 11.74 5.74 16.94
C LEU A 244 12.14 4.37 17.48
N TRP A 245 12.70 4.33 18.70
CA TRP A 245 13.22 3.08 19.28
C TRP A 245 12.09 2.11 19.64
N SER A 246 10.96 2.59 20.15
CA SER A 246 9.89 1.69 20.58
C SER A 246 9.17 1.03 19.40
N GLU A 247 9.15 1.69 18.24
CA GLU A 247 8.63 1.13 16.99
C GLU A 247 9.64 0.17 16.34
N TRP A 248 10.90 0.61 16.22
CA TRP A 248 11.89 -0.02 15.34
C TRP A 248 13.04 -0.73 16.04
N GLN A 249 13.14 -0.64 17.37
CA GLN A 249 14.39 -0.85 18.11
C GLN A 249 15.52 0.02 17.54
N LYS A 250 16.76 -0.46 17.61
CA LYS A 250 17.92 0.18 17.00
C LYS A 250 17.75 0.25 15.48
N PRO A 251 17.69 1.45 14.87
CA PRO A 251 17.67 1.55 13.42
C PRO A 251 18.90 0.89 12.79
N THR A 252 18.68 0.13 11.72
CA THR A 252 19.72 -0.70 11.08
C THR A 252 20.87 0.12 10.52
N SER A 253 20.58 1.30 9.97
CA SER A 253 21.56 2.24 9.40
C SER A 253 22.24 3.14 10.44
N TRP A 254 21.80 3.09 11.70
CA TRP A 254 22.31 3.97 12.75
C TRP A 254 23.47 3.32 13.49
N SER A 255 24.45 4.14 13.83
CA SER A 255 25.68 3.72 14.48
C SER A 255 25.41 3.04 15.82
N SER A 256 26.17 1.99 16.11
CA SER A 256 26.19 1.31 17.40
C SER A 256 27.58 0.72 17.61
N GLY A 257 28.52 1.57 18.04
CA GLY A 257 29.92 1.19 18.21
C GLY A 257 30.15 0.31 19.44
N ASP A 258 29.38 0.54 20.51
CA ASP A 258 29.41 -0.23 21.75
C ASP A 258 28.02 -0.24 22.41
N VAL A 259 27.85 -1.04 23.47
CA VAL A 259 26.60 -1.18 24.26
C VAL A 259 26.03 0.13 24.82
N ASN A 260 26.83 1.20 24.84
CA ASN A 260 26.49 2.52 25.39
C ASN A 260 26.34 3.61 24.32
N THR A 261 26.00 3.25 23.08
CA THR A 261 25.90 4.23 21.99
C THR A 261 24.75 5.21 22.23
N ALA A 262 25.07 6.47 22.55
CA ALA A 262 24.13 7.50 22.96
C ALA A 262 23.85 8.53 21.84
N TYR A 263 22.59 8.95 21.78
CA TYR A 263 22.08 9.96 20.86
C TYR A 263 21.48 11.13 21.65
N TRP A 264 21.75 12.36 21.22
CA TRP A 264 21.19 13.56 21.83
C TRP A 264 19.67 13.57 21.82
N SER A 265 19.06 14.13 22.85
CA SER A 265 17.66 14.61 22.79
C SER A 265 17.60 16.07 23.21
N ASN A 266 16.58 16.79 22.75
CA ASN A 266 16.36 18.18 23.17
C ASN A 266 15.72 18.30 24.57
N THR A 267 15.42 17.18 25.22
CA THR A 267 14.71 17.18 26.50
C THR A 267 15.66 17.47 27.65
N GLN A 268 15.39 18.55 28.39
CA GLN A 268 16.14 18.93 29.58
C GLN A 268 15.47 18.35 30.85
N PRO A 269 16.21 17.66 31.74
CA PRO A 269 15.70 17.30 33.05
C PRO A 269 15.39 18.55 33.89
N SER A 270 14.23 18.60 34.55
CA SER A 270 13.80 19.75 35.36
C SER A 270 14.76 20.08 36.51
N ALA A 271 15.34 19.05 37.15
CA ALA A 271 16.28 19.18 38.25
C ALA A 271 17.72 19.53 37.83
N MET A 272 18.03 19.47 36.53
CA MET A 272 19.39 19.66 36.01
C MET A 272 19.40 20.63 34.81
N PRO A 273 19.30 21.95 35.05
CA PRO A 273 19.40 22.95 34.00
C PRO A 273 20.73 22.84 33.23
N GLY A 274 20.68 22.96 31.90
CA GLY A 274 21.87 22.81 31.04
C GLY A 274 22.28 21.35 30.76
N TYR A 275 21.59 20.36 31.32
CA TYR A 275 21.73 18.97 30.91
C TYR A 275 20.70 18.61 29.84
N ARG A 276 21.01 17.58 29.06
CA ARG A 276 20.11 16.97 28.10
C ARG A 276 20.04 15.48 28.36
N TYR A 277 18.84 14.91 28.26
CA TYR A 277 18.72 13.47 28.17
C TYR A 277 19.38 12.96 26.91
N MET A 278 19.92 11.76 27.00
CA MET A 278 20.43 10.99 25.87
C MET A 278 19.69 9.68 25.82
N VAL A 279 19.53 9.17 24.61
CA VAL A 279 18.95 7.84 24.39
C VAL A 279 20.05 6.90 23.93
N ASN A 280 20.25 5.84 24.69
CA ASN A 280 21.04 4.71 24.25
C ASN A 280 20.27 3.99 23.13
N ILE A 281 20.75 4.08 21.89
CA ILE A 281 20.03 3.54 20.74
C ILE A 281 20.04 2.01 20.70
N VAL A 282 20.92 1.35 21.46
CA VAL A 282 20.97 -0.12 21.56
C VAL A 282 19.85 -0.63 22.48
N THR A 283 19.63 0.03 23.61
CA THR A 283 18.69 -0.43 24.66
C THR A 283 17.38 0.33 24.72
N GLY A 284 17.31 1.50 24.07
CA GLY A 284 16.19 2.44 24.22
C GLY A 284 16.20 3.19 25.54
N ASP A 285 17.23 3.03 26.38
CA ASP A 285 17.31 3.74 27.65
C ASP A 285 17.53 5.24 27.43
N GLY A 286 16.52 6.05 27.78
CA GLY A 286 16.54 7.50 27.68
C GLY A 286 16.87 8.23 28.98
N THR A 287 17.44 7.58 29.98
CA THR A 287 17.66 8.18 31.32
C THR A 287 19.04 8.81 31.50
N ALA A 288 19.99 8.53 30.60
CA ALA A 288 21.32 9.12 30.64
C ALA A 288 21.28 10.64 30.41
N TYR A 289 22.19 11.38 31.04
CA TYR A 289 22.26 12.84 30.93
C TYR A 289 23.68 13.30 30.56
N LYS A 290 23.78 14.41 29.82
CA LYS A 290 25.06 15.05 29.50
C LYS A 290 24.92 16.58 29.45
N VAL A 291 25.99 17.30 29.81
CA VAL A 291 26.01 18.76 29.87
C VAL A 291 26.10 19.35 28.47
N SER A 292 25.30 20.37 28.17
CA SER A 292 25.31 21.08 26.88
C SER A 292 26.49 22.05 26.70
N ASN A 293 27.44 22.12 27.64
CA ASN A 293 28.51 23.13 27.69
C ASN A 293 29.73 22.84 26.78
N GLY A 294 29.56 21.98 25.77
CA GLY A 294 30.45 21.93 24.60
C GLY A 294 31.78 21.17 24.74
N ALA A 295 32.02 20.44 25.82
CA ALA A 295 33.18 19.55 25.94
C ALA A 295 32.93 18.14 25.35
N TYR A 296 31.67 17.73 25.25
CA TYR A 296 31.31 16.36 24.93
C TYR A 296 30.60 16.24 23.57
N LEU A 297 30.93 15.18 22.84
CA LEU A 297 30.30 14.81 21.58
C LEU A 297 29.36 13.62 21.78
N GLU A 298 28.25 13.59 21.05
CA GLU A 298 27.38 12.42 20.88
C GLU A 298 26.77 12.39 19.49
N TYR A 299 26.22 11.24 19.10
CA TYR A 299 25.49 11.13 17.84
C TYR A 299 24.26 12.03 17.81
N VAL A 300 23.96 12.52 16.61
CA VAL A 300 22.89 13.49 16.39
C VAL A 300 21.71 12.81 15.72
N PRO A 301 20.57 12.67 16.39
CA PRO A 301 19.32 12.40 15.72
C PRO A 301 18.70 13.73 15.27
N CYS A 302 18.13 13.76 14.07
CA CYS A 302 17.23 14.84 13.66
C CYS A 302 15.88 14.25 13.29
N ILE A 303 14.81 14.97 13.58
CA ILE A 303 13.43 14.60 13.25
C ILE A 303 12.75 15.67 12.40
N GLN A 304 11.99 15.20 11.41
CA GLN A 304 11.06 16.00 10.62
C GLN A 304 9.65 15.50 10.91
N ASN A 305 8.76 16.36 11.41
CA ASN A 305 7.34 16.04 11.67
C ASN A 305 6.43 16.55 10.55
#